data_AF-N9GD52-F1
#
_entry.id   AF-N9GD52-F1
#
_cell.length_a   1.000
_cell.length_b   1.000
_cell.length_c   1.000
_cell.angle_alpha   90.00
_cell.angle_beta   90.00
_cell.angle_gamma   90.00
#
_symmetry.space_group_name_H-M   'P 1'
#
loop_
_entity.id
_entity.type
_entity.pdbx_description
1 polymer ?
#
loop_
_entity_poly.entity_id
_entity_poly.type
_entity_poly.pdbx_seq_one_letter_code
_entity_poly.pdbx_strand_id
1 'polypeptide(L)'
;MKNFLFFSLLALGVQGCTTPYQNMGASGGVESTIIDDNVFEVKASVNGYTQKSVATQYAIRKAAEVSKSLGCSYYSAINNNSQTYDQNTSKTNIGLMTDKGGVYYTSSVGTRYRLVKPSSRNTYVCFNEKPNTVLPGLVFNVKYVLSSDLPSGSGRFKVPNSWR
;
A
#
# COMPACT_ATOMS: atom_id res chain seq x y z
N MET A 1 2.38 44.94 -33.59
CA MET A 1 3.06 43.76 -33.02
C MET A 1 2.81 43.71 -31.51
N LYS A 2 1.61 43.34 -31.05
CA LYS A 2 1.25 43.38 -29.61
C LYS A 2 0.27 42.28 -29.19
N ASN A 3 -0.08 41.36 -30.11
CA ASN A 3 -1.08 40.31 -29.88
C ASN A 3 -0.47 38.90 -29.84
N PHE A 4 0.83 38.76 -30.11
CA PHE A 4 1.51 37.45 -30.10
C PHE A 4 2.01 37.00 -28.72
N LEU A 5 2.08 37.91 -27.73
CA LEU A 5 2.50 37.56 -26.37
C LEU A 5 1.39 36.90 -25.53
N PHE A 6 0.12 37.02 -25.94
CA PHE A 6 -1.01 36.43 -25.21
C PHE A 6 -1.21 34.93 -25.49
N PHE A 7 -0.72 34.42 -26.61
CA PHE A 7 -0.85 33.00 -26.96
C PHE A 7 0.22 32.11 -26.31
N SER A 8 1.34 32.68 -25.87
CA SER A 8 2.44 31.94 -25.25
C SER A 8 2.20 31.61 -23.77
N LEU A 9 1.26 32.28 -23.09
CA LEU A 9 0.96 32.04 -21.68
C LEU A 9 -0.08 30.93 -21.45
N LEU A 10 -0.84 30.55 -22.48
CA LEU A 10 -1.89 29.54 -22.41
C LEU A 10 -1.38 28.11 -22.72
N ALA A 11 -0.17 27.99 -23.28
CA ALA A 11 0.44 26.71 -23.65
C ALA A 11 1.14 25.97 -22.50
N LEU A 12 1.26 26.57 -21.31
CA LEU A 12 1.94 25.99 -20.15
C LEU A 12 1.00 25.19 -19.21
N GLY A 13 -0.30 25.13 -19.49
CA GLY A 13 -1.31 24.62 -18.56
C GLY A 13 -1.79 23.17 -18.75
N VAL A 14 -1.31 22.45 -19.76
CA VAL A 14 -1.80 21.08 -20.06
C VAL A 14 -0.82 20.02 -19.59
N GLN A 15 -0.26 20.17 -18.39
CA GLN A 15 0.29 19.02 -17.68
C GLN A 15 -0.90 18.26 -17.10
N GLY A 16 -1.18 17.07 -17.61
CA GLY A 16 -2.36 16.29 -17.23
C GLY A 16 -2.52 16.25 -15.70
N CYS A 17 -3.72 16.59 -15.22
CA CYS A 17 -4.06 16.72 -13.79
C CYS A 17 -4.03 15.37 -13.05
N THR A 18 -2.90 14.67 -13.03
CA THR A 18 -2.69 13.49 -12.22
C THR A 18 -2.52 13.88 -10.76
N THR A 19 -3.08 13.11 -9.84
CA THR A 19 -2.80 13.26 -8.41
C THR A 19 -1.37 12.79 -8.16
N PRO A 20 -0.47 13.63 -7.62
CA PRO A 20 0.88 13.21 -7.31
C PRO A 20 0.89 12.31 -6.05
N TYR A 21 1.97 11.55 -5.87
CA TYR A 21 2.22 10.86 -4.61
C TYR A 21 2.64 11.89 -3.56
N GLN A 22 1.75 12.17 -2.61
CA GLN A 22 1.95 13.15 -1.54
C GLN A 22 1.10 12.78 -0.34
N ASN A 23 1.32 13.42 0.80
CA ASN A 23 0.42 13.29 1.96
C ASN A 23 -1.01 13.67 1.59
N MET A 24 -1.99 13.04 2.24
CA MET A 24 -3.41 13.27 1.98
C MET A 24 -3.78 14.76 2.09
N GLY A 25 -4.47 15.27 1.07
CA GLY A 25 -5.02 16.63 1.03
C GLY A 25 -6.33 16.70 0.23
N ALA A 26 -6.81 17.91 -0.03
CA ALA A 26 -8.11 18.15 -0.67
C ALA A 26 -8.24 17.53 -2.08
N SER A 27 -7.13 17.41 -2.82
CA SER A 27 -7.07 16.83 -4.16
C SER A 27 -6.69 15.34 -4.18
N GLY A 28 -6.60 14.70 -3.00
CA GLY A 28 -6.13 13.33 -2.83
C GLY A 28 -4.72 13.26 -2.23
N GLY A 29 -4.15 12.06 -2.22
CA GLY A 29 -2.86 11.74 -1.62
C GLY A 29 -2.91 10.42 -0.86
N VAL A 30 -1.93 10.19 -0.01
CA VAL A 30 -1.79 9.01 0.84
C VAL A 30 -1.64 9.37 2.30
N GLU A 31 -2.22 8.54 3.16
CA GLU A 31 -2.06 8.62 4.60
C GLU A 31 -1.97 7.21 5.20
N SER A 32 -1.47 7.14 6.42
CA SER A 32 -1.35 5.89 7.17
C SER A 32 -1.61 6.13 8.65
N THR A 33 -2.22 5.13 9.30
CA THR A 33 -2.51 5.14 10.73
C THR A 33 -1.99 3.85 11.34
N ILE A 34 -1.13 3.94 12.36
CA ILE A 34 -0.70 2.79 13.14
C ILE A 34 -1.87 2.33 14.01
N ILE A 35 -2.19 1.04 13.97
CA ILE A 35 -3.30 0.42 14.71
C ILE A 35 -2.77 -0.46 15.85
N ASP A 36 -1.62 -1.10 15.63
CA ASP A 36 -0.93 -1.98 16.58
C ASP A 36 0.58 -1.96 16.27
N ASP A 37 1.40 -2.61 17.09
CA ASP A 37 2.88 -2.58 17.02
C ASP A 37 3.42 -2.89 15.61
N ASN A 38 2.78 -3.80 14.88
CA ASN A 38 3.15 -4.19 13.52
C ASN A 38 1.96 -4.15 12.54
N VAL A 39 0.84 -3.52 12.93
CA VAL A 39 -0.38 -3.43 12.12
C VAL A 39 -0.74 -1.97 11.87
N PHE A 40 -1.03 -1.62 10.63
CA PHE A 40 -1.36 -0.26 10.25
C PHE A 40 -2.33 -0.21 9.08
N GLU A 41 -3.17 0.81 9.02
CA GLU A 41 -4.01 1.10 7.86
C GLU A 41 -3.32 2.09 6.93
N VAL A 42 -3.48 1.89 5.63
CA VAL A 42 -3.09 2.86 4.60
C VAL A 42 -4.31 3.16 3.76
N LYS A 43 -4.45 4.46 3.43
CA LYS A 43 -5.47 4.96 2.53
C LYS A 43 -4.84 5.84 1.47
N ALA A 44 -5.15 5.56 0.22
CA ALA A 44 -4.79 6.34 -0.94
C ALA A 44 -6.04 6.82 -1.67
N SER A 45 -6.05 8.09 -2.03
CA SER A 45 -7.12 8.71 -2.80
C SER A 45 -6.52 9.46 -3.98
N VAL A 46 -7.15 9.35 -5.14
CA VAL A 46 -6.76 10.06 -6.36
C VAL A 46 -7.99 10.70 -6.98
N ASN A 47 -7.78 11.77 -7.74
CA ASN A 47 -8.84 12.44 -8.49
C ASN A 47 -9.36 11.59 -9.67
N GLY A 48 -10.47 12.02 -10.28
CA GLY A 48 -11.11 11.32 -11.39
C GLY A 48 -10.29 11.24 -12.70
N TYR A 49 -9.23 12.03 -12.83
CA TYR A 49 -8.33 12.01 -13.98
C TYR A 49 -7.20 11.00 -13.86
N THR A 50 -6.96 10.49 -12.64
CA THR A 50 -5.90 9.53 -12.34
C THR A 50 -6.47 8.13 -12.32
N GLN A 51 -5.79 7.16 -12.93
CA GLN A 51 -6.26 5.77 -12.92
C GLN A 51 -6.38 5.23 -11.48
N LYS A 52 -7.49 4.55 -11.16
CA LYS A 52 -7.70 3.95 -9.83
C LYS A 52 -6.60 2.98 -9.42
N SER A 53 -5.95 2.33 -10.38
CA SER A 53 -4.79 1.45 -10.15
C SER A 53 -3.59 2.20 -9.53
N VAL A 54 -3.45 3.49 -9.79
CA VAL A 54 -2.41 4.36 -9.18
C VAL A 54 -2.67 4.51 -7.69
N ALA A 55 -3.93 4.67 -7.25
CA ALA A 55 -4.26 4.73 -5.83
C ALA A 55 -3.84 3.46 -5.09
N THR A 56 -4.10 2.28 -5.66
CA THR A 56 -3.62 1.01 -5.08
C THR A 56 -2.10 0.95 -5.00
N GLN A 57 -1.39 1.41 -6.04
CA GLN A 57 0.07 1.42 -6.02
C GLN A 57 0.64 2.43 -5.01
N TYR A 58 -0.01 3.58 -4.84
CA TYR A 58 0.30 4.56 -3.81
C TYR A 58 0.10 3.97 -2.41
N ALA A 59 -0.98 3.22 -2.19
CA ALA A 59 -1.19 2.50 -0.92
C ALA A 59 -0.07 1.46 -0.67
N ILE A 60 0.30 0.68 -1.69
CA ILE A 60 1.41 -0.29 -1.59
C ILE A 60 2.73 0.43 -1.26
N ARG A 61 3.02 1.56 -1.91
CA ARG A 61 4.22 2.37 -1.66
C ARG A 61 4.25 2.91 -0.24
N LYS A 62 3.15 3.52 0.23
CA LYS A 62 3.04 4.06 1.58
C LYS A 62 3.18 2.97 2.63
N ALA A 63 2.62 1.78 2.38
CA ALA A 63 2.78 0.64 3.27
C ALA A 63 4.24 0.19 3.40
N ALA A 64 5.04 0.27 2.32
CA ALA A 64 6.48 0.01 2.40
C ALA A 64 7.23 1.08 3.21
N GLU A 65 6.86 2.35 3.09
CA GLU A 65 7.44 3.44 3.88
C GLU A 65 7.16 3.26 5.38
N VAL A 66 5.92 2.94 5.73
CA VAL A 66 5.52 2.67 7.13
C VAL A 66 6.24 1.43 7.65
N SER A 67 6.26 0.34 6.88
CA SER A 67 6.98 -0.88 7.27
C SER A 67 8.46 -0.61 7.54
N LYS A 68 9.11 0.18 6.68
CA LYS A 68 10.50 0.60 6.89
C LYS A 68 10.66 1.39 8.20
N SER A 69 9.74 2.31 8.50
CA SER A 69 9.79 3.11 9.73
C SER A 69 9.60 2.27 11.00
N LEU A 70 8.89 1.14 10.89
CA LEU A 70 8.71 0.16 11.97
C LEU A 70 9.84 -0.89 12.05
N GLY A 71 10.88 -0.79 11.21
CA GLY A 71 12.01 -1.74 11.18
C GLY A 71 11.74 -3.05 10.41
N CYS A 72 10.57 -3.18 9.77
CA CYS A 72 10.19 -4.36 9.00
C CYS A 72 10.81 -4.40 7.60
N SER A 73 11.12 -5.61 7.10
CA SER A 73 11.62 -5.83 5.74
C SER A 73 10.55 -6.34 4.76
N TYR A 74 9.45 -6.87 5.30
CA TYR A 74 8.35 -7.46 4.53
C TYR A 74 7.01 -7.00 5.07
N TYR A 75 5.97 -7.03 4.23
CA TYR A 75 4.60 -6.73 4.65
C TYR A 75 3.56 -7.37 3.74
N SER A 76 2.34 -7.53 4.26
CA SER A 76 1.21 -8.13 3.56
C SER A 76 -0.08 -7.37 3.86
N ALA A 77 -0.96 -7.26 2.86
CA ALA A 77 -2.29 -6.69 3.06
C ALA A 77 -3.20 -7.72 3.76
N ILE A 78 -3.92 -7.24 4.75
CA ILE A 78 -4.88 -8.01 5.55
C ILE A 78 -6.23 -7.29 5.61
N ASN A 79 -7.29 -8.01 5.93
CA ASN A 79 -8.59 -7.42 6.17
C ASN A 79 -9.25 -7.97 7.44
N ASN A 80 -10.18 -7.20 7.98
CA ASN A 80 -11.00 -7.55 9.13
C ASN A 80 -12.38 -8.13 8.75
N ASN A 81 -12.76 -8.13 7.47
CA ASN A 81 -14.07 -8.63 7.01
C ASN A 81 -14.29 -10.15 7.22
N SER A 82 -13.27 -10.87 7.67
CA SER A 82 -13.37 -12.29 8.02
C SER A 82 -12.88 -12.56 9.44
N GLN A 83 -13.07 -11.58 10.34
CA GLN A 83 -12.70 -11.72 11.76
C GLN A 83 -13.52 -12.83 12.43
N THR A 84 -12.83 -13.85 12.92
CA THR A 84 -13.29 -14.66 14.04
C THR A 84 -12.53 -14.19 15.27
N TYR A 85 -13.25 -13.87 16.33
CA TYR A 85 -12.67 -13.42 17.58
C TYR A 85 -12.60 -14.59 18.56
N ASP A 86 -11.39 -14.90 19.04
CA ASP A 86 -11.18 -15.88 20.10
C ASP A 86 -10.43 -15.18 21.25
N GLN A 87 -11.16 -14.83 22.32
CA GLN A 87 -10.57 -14.17 23.50
C GLN A 87 -9.71 -15.10 24.36
N ASN A 88 -9.62 -16.39 24.05
CA ASN A 88 -8.75 -17.30 24.79
C ASN A 88 -7.30 -17.13 24.34
N THR A 89 -6.66 -16.04 24.77
CA THR A 89 -5.26 -15.67 24.47
C THR A 89 -4.26 -16.79 24.80
N SER A 90 -4.58 -17.65 25.77
CA SER A 90 -3.78 -18.83 26.13
C SER A 90 -3.71 -19.93 25.04
N LYS A 91 -4.51 -19.85 23.96
CA LYS A 91 -4.58 -20.86 22.89
C LYS A 91 -4.30 -20.30 21.49
N THR A 92 -4.05 -19.01 21.35
CA THR A 92 -3.90 -18.38 20.04
C THR A 92 -2.46 -18.46 19.53
N ASN A 93 -2.25 -19.17 18.43
CA ASN A 93 -0.99 -19.11 17.69
C ASN A 93 -0.84 -17.71 17.08
N ILE A 94 0.11 -16.92 17.56
CA ILE A 94 0.40 -15.58 17.04
C ILE A 94 1.11 -15.71 15.68
N GLY A 95 0.75 -14.86 14.72
CA GLY A 95 1.40 -14.80 13.41
C GLY A 95 0.59 -15.44 12.29
N LEU A 96 1.29 -15.87 11.23
CA LEU A 96 0.66 -16.33 9.99
C LEU A 96 0.37 -17.83 10.01
N MET A 97 -0.88 -18.18 9.70
CA MET A 97 -1.37 -19.55 9.66
C MET A 97 -2.20 -19.80 8.40
N THR A 98 -2.13 -21.04 7.90
CA THR A 98 -2.97 -21.50 6.79
C THR A 98 -4.09 -22.37 7.35
N ASP A 99 -5.30 -22.13 6.86
CA ASP A 99 -6.50 -22.91 7.16
C ASP A 99 -7.25 -23.20 5.84
N LYS A 100 -8.30 -24.03 5.87
CA LYS A 100 -9.13 -24.37 4.70
C LYS A 100 -9.69 -23.13 3.98
N GLY A 101 -9.86 -22.00 4.71
CA GLY A 101 -10.37 -20.73 4.17
C GLY A 101 -9.32 -19.78 3.59
N GLY A 102 -8.03 -20.09 3.70
CA GLY A 102 -6.92 -19.27 3.23
C GLY A 102 -5.85 -19.01 4.29
N VAL A 103 -5.07 -17.95 4.09
CA VAL A 103 -4.01 -17.54 5.02
C VAL A 103 -4.51 -16.42 5.92
N TYR A 104 -4.23 -16.53 7.22
CA TYR A 104 -4.66 -15.59 8.24
C TYR A 104 -3.47 -15.11 9.08
N TYR A 105 -3.49 -13.84 9.47
CA TYR A 105 -2.64 -13.28 10.49
C TYR A 105 -3.42 -13.20 11.81
N THR A 106 -2.86 -13.71 12.90
CA THR A 106 -3.45 -13.59 14.23
C THR A 106 -2.58 -12.67 15.09
N SER A 107 -3.18 -11.60 15.61
CA SER A 107 -2.50 -10.66 16.51
C SER A 107 -2.28 -11.25 17.91
N SER A 108 -1.46 -10.58 18.72
CA SER A 108 -1.20 -10.95 20.12
C SER A 108 -2.45 -11.02 20.99
N VAL A 109 -3.49 -10.25 20.63
CA VAL A 109 -4.80 -10.21 21.30
C VAL A 109 -5.83 -11.20 20.71
N GLY A 110 -5.39 -12.12 19.85
CA GLY A 110 -6.23 -13.19 19.31
C GLY A 110 -7.14 -12.79 18.13
N THR A 111 -6.96 -11.60 17.56
CA THR A 111 -7.77 -11.16 16.41
C THR A 111 -7.22 -11.76 15.12
N ARG A 112 -8.06 -12.49 14.38
CA ARG A 112 -7.72 -13.10 13.09
C ARG A 112 -8.06 -12.17 11.92
N TYR A 113 -7.08 -11.90 11.07
CA TYR A 113 -7.21 -11.13 9.84
C TYR A 113 -6.89 -12.00 8.64
N ARG A 114 -7.72 -11.96 7.59
CA ARG A 114 -7.45 -12.74 6.37
C ARG A 114 -6.45 -11.98 5.50
N LEU A 115 -5.49 -12.69 4.91
CA LEU A 115 -4.65 -12.12 3.87
C LEU A 115 -5.48 -11.84 2.62
N VAL A 116 -5.24 -10.68 2.01
CA VAL A 116 -5.98 -10.23 0.84
C VAL A 116 -5.07 -9.59 -0.20
N LYS A 117 -5.60 -9.45 -1.42
CA LYS A 117 -4.99 -8.60 -2.44
C LYS A 117 -5.08 -7.13 -1.99
N PRO A 118 -4.01 -6.33 -2.12
CA PRO A 118 -4.06 -4.91 -1.84
C PRO A 118 -5.03 -4.15 -2.75
N SER A 119 -5.57 -3.07 -2.21
CA SER A 119 -6.43 -2.07 -2.83
C SER A 119 -5.95 -0.67 -2.41
N SER A 120 -6.69 0.38 -2.79
CA SER A 120 -6.37 1.75 -2.38
C SER A 120 -6.61 2.01 -0.89
N ARG A 121 -7.30 1.12 -0.17
CA ARG A 121 -7.46 1.18 1.28
C ARG A 121 -7.36 -0.23 1.88
N ASN A 122 -6.33 -0.46 2.69
CA ASN A 122 -6.12 -1.75 3.35
C ASN A 122 -5.44 -1.57 4.70
N THR A 123 -5.71 -2.51 5.58
CA THR A 123 -4.83 -2.81 6.72
C THR A 123 -3.66 -3.66 6.24
N TYR A 124 -2.50 -3.46 6.83
CA TYR A 124 -1.28 -4.19 6.56
C TYR A 124 -0.67 -4.67 7.86
N VAL A 125 0.00 -5.81 7.77
CA VAL A 125 0.89 -6.32 8.82
C VAL A 125 2.31 -6.39 8.26
N CYS A 126 3.30 -6.02 9.06
CA CYS A 126 4.71 -6.10 8.66
C CYS A 126 5.52 -7.13 9.46
N PHE A 127 6.62 -7.58 8.86
CA PHE A 127 7.49 -8.63 9.34
C PHE A 127 8.97 -8.28 9.12
N ASN A 128 9.83 -8.68 10.06
CA ASN A 128 11.27 -8.54 9.93
C ASN A 128 11.86 -9.58 8.95
N GLU A 129 11.35 -10.81 9.01
CA GLU A 129 11.74 -11.91 8.13
C GLU A 129 10.63 -12.23 7.12
N LYS A 130 11.01 -12.86 6.00
CA LYS A 130 10.02 -13.26 4.99
C LYS A 130 9.18 -14.41 5.55
N PRO A 131 7.85 -14.28 5.63
CA PRO A 131 7.02 -15.38 6.08
C PRO A 131 6.97 -16.50 5.03
N ASN A 132 7.18 -17.74 5.48
CA ASN A 132 7.17 -18.95 4.63
C ASN A 132 5.75 -19.42 4.29
N THR A 133 4.75 -18.93 5.03
CA THR A 133 3.34 -19.35 4.94
C THR A 133 2.58 -18.64 3.81
N VAL A 134 3.15 -17.59 3.22
CA VAL A 134 2.44 -16.72 2.28
C VAL A 134 2.91 -16.94 0.85
N LEU A 135 1.95 -17.13 -0.06
CA LEU A 135 2.22 -17.29 -1.48
C LEU A 135 2.95 -16.06 -2.07
N PRO A 136 3.86 -16.27 -3.04
CA PRO A 136 4.43 -15.18 -3.83
C PRO A 136 3.32 -14.27 -4.40
N GLY A 137 3.49 -12.96 -4.29
CA GLY A 137 2.52 -11.96 -4.73
C GLY A 137 1.56 -11.42 -3.64
N LEU A 138 1.57 -12.01 -2.44
CA LEU A 138 0.87 -11.47 -1.26
C LEU A 138 1.81 -11.01 -0.14
N VAL A 139 3.12 -11.20 -0.31
CA VAL A 139 4.17 -10.59 0.51
C VAL A 139 4.96 -9.63 -0.35
N PHE A 140 5.09 -8.39 0.12
CA PHE A 140 5.89 -7.36 -0.49
C PHE A 140 7.20 -7.21 0.29
N ASN A 141 8.32 -7.07 -0.44
CA ASN A 141 9.60 -6.74 0.14
C ASN A 141 9.79 -5.21 0.08
N VAL A 142 10.07 -4.61 1.24
CA VAL A 142 10.20 -3.16 1.40
C VAL A 142 11.28 -2.58 0.49
N LYS A 143 12.46 -3.22 0.41
CA LYS A 143 13.58 -2.77 -0.43
C LYS A 143 13.13 -2.62 -1.89
N TYR A 144 12.45 -3.62 -2.41
CA TYR A 144 12.06 -3.68 -3.82
C TYR A 144 10.93 -2.70 -4.17
N VAL A 145 9.95 -2.54 -3.27
CA VAL A 145 8.88 -1.56 -3.46
C VAL A 145 9.43 -0.14 -3.39
N LEU A 146 10.33 0.18 -2.46
CA LEU A 146 10.88 1.53 -2.34
C LEU A 146 11.90 1.86 -3.44
N SER A 147 12.62 0.87 -3.98
CA SER A 147 13.55 1.07 -5.10
C SER A 147 12.87 1.23 -6.45
N SER A 148 11.57 0.96 -6.53
CA SER A 148 10.82 1.09 -7.78
C SER A 148 10.47 2.53 -8.10
N ASP A 149 10.28 2.80 -9.39
CA ASP A 149 9.74 4.09 -9.83
C ASP A 149 8.33 4.28 -9.29
N LEU A 150 8.00 5.53 -8.95
CA LEU A 150 6.62 5.86 -8.60
C LEU A 150 5.69 5.57 -9.80
N PRO A 151 4.46 5.13 -9.53
CA PRO A 151 3.46 4.95 -10.58
C PRO A 151 3.28 6.24 -11.38
N SER A 152 3.62 6.23 -12.67
CA SER A 152 3.21 7.29 -13.57
C SER A 152 1.71 7.16 -13.84
N GLY A 153 1.00 8.26 -14.14
CA GLY A 153 -0.45 8.28 -14.39
C GLY A 153 -0.99 7.28 -15.43
N SER A 154 -0.11 6.57 -16.14
CA SER A 154 -0.40 5.42 -17.01
C SER A 154 -0.51 4.06 -16.31
N GLY A 155 -0.32 3.99 -14.98
CA GLY A 155 -0.64 2.82 -14.15
C GLY A 155 0.32 1.63 -14.22
N ARG A 156 1.48 1.76 -14.87
CA ARG A 156 2.47 0.66 -14.98
C ARG A 156 3.67 0.90 -14.07
N PHE A 157 3.98 -0.07 -13.22
CA PHE A 157 5.25 -0.16 -12.50
C PHE A 157 6.37 -0.29 -13.55
N LYS A 158 7.31 0.65 -13.58
CA LYS A 158 8.53 0.48 -14.37
C LYS A 158 9.49 -0.36 -13.53
N VAL A 159 9.88 -1.52 -14.06
CA VAL A 159 10.92 -2.35 -13.42
C VAL A 159 12.21 -1.53 -13.44
N PRO A 160 12.94 -1.38 -12.31
CA PRO A 160 14.16 -0.60 -12.29
C PRO A 160 15.18 -1.15 -13.30
N ASN A 161 15.88 -0.26 -14.00
CA ASN A 161 16.88 -0.67 -14.99
C ASN A 161 18.04 -1.50 -14.39
N SER A 162 18.28 -1.40 -13.08
CA SER A 162 19.28 -2.22 -12.36
C SER A 162 18.91 -3.71 -12.25
N TRP A 163 17.77 -4.11 -12.79
CA TRP A 163 17.24 -5.48 -12.79
C TRP A 163 17.16 -6.06 -14.21
N ARG A 164 17.65 -5.34 -15.22
CA ARG A 164 17.86 -5.84 -16.59
C ARG A 164 19.29 -6.31 -16.78
#